data_AF-A5GUE0-F1
#
_entry.id   AF-A5GUE0-F1
#
_cell.length_a   1.000
_cell.length_b   1.000
_cell.length_c   1.000
_cell.angle_alpha   90.00
_cell.angle_beta   90.00
_cell.angle_gamma   90.00
#
_symmetry.space_group_name_H-M   'P 1'
#
loop_
_entity.id
_entity.type
_entity.pdbx_description
1 polymer ?
#
loop_
_entity_poly.entity_id
_entity_poly.type
_entity_poly.pdbx_seq_one_letter_code
_entity_poly.pdbx_strand_id
1 'polypeptide(L)'
;MCFSASASFTAAAVLVPIGFYGTHIARTTDQKAYAPLAMTPAFFGTQQFVEGLQWIALDNGGLEPLGTITARGFLFFAYCFWMVWIPFCAYSISKATDTEALQKRLKWVWIVASILGIGFYIPVFFHPELVQPAVEAGRIVYNVDTIWHNFVNTEPLGQLVYWGFIVLPLVALKDKGVKMFGVLIFISIFLTWFTHSQAFNSVWCFYCAVLSIFILWIINRPRLKHA
;
A
#
# COMPACT_ATOMS: atom_id res chain seq x y z
N MET A 1 15.11 -5.36 2.59
CA MET A 1 15.76 -5.15 1.28
C MET A 1 15.22 -3.90 0.58
N CYS A 2 14.70 -2.89 1.28
CA CYS A 2 14.47 -1.52 0.78
C CYS A 2 15.79 -0.71 0.73
N PHE A 3 16.90 -1.41 0.54
CA PHE A 3 18.24 -0.96 0.89
C PHE A 3 19.03 -0.45 -0.33
N SER A 4 18.46 -0.51 -1.53
CA SER A 4 19.11 -0.10 -2.77
C SER A 4 18.13 0.07 -3.94
N ALA A 5 18.54 0.86 -4.94
CA ALA A 5 17.84 0.98 -6.22
C ALA A 5 17.60 -0.39 -6.90
N SER A 6 18.61 -1.26 -6.87
CA SER A 6 18.55 -2.59 -7.51
C SER A 6 17.45 -3.48 -6.93
N ALA A 7 17.29 -3.47 -5.60
CA ALA A 7 16.25 -4.25 -4.93
C ALA A 7 14.86 -3.73 -5.28
N SER A 8 14.68 -2.41 -5.27
CA SER A 8 13.43 -1.74 -5.64
C SER A 8 13.02 -2.00 -7.10
N PHE A 9 13.95 -1.91 -8.06
CA PHE A 9 13.67 -2.25 -9.45
C PHE A 9 13.40 -3.75 -9.67
N THR A 10 14.09 -4.62 -8.94
CA THR A 10 13.82 -6.07 -9.00
C THR A 10 12.41 -6.37 -8.51
N ALA A 11 11.99 -5.78 -7.39
CA ALA A 11 10.63 -5.90 -6.88
C ALA A 11 9.61 -5.39 -7.90
N ALA A 12 9.85 -4.24 -8.53
CA ALA A 12 9.00 -3.70 -9.58
C ALA A 12 8.85 -4.66 -10.78
N ALA A 13 9.97 -5.17 -11.28
CA ALA A 13 10.01 -6.09 -12.42
C ALA A 13 9.25 -7.40 -12.18
N VAL A 14 9.17 -7.85 -10.93
CA VAL A 14 8.44 -9.06 -10.54
C VAL A 14 6.96 -8.76 -10.27
N LEU A 15 6.67 -7.73 -9.49
CA LEU A 15 5.33 -7.47 -8.96
C LEU A 15 4.38 -6.88 -10.00
N VAL A 16 4.88 -6.05 -10.92
CA VAL A 16 4.05 -5.46 -12.00
C VAL A 16 3.44 -6.55 -12.89
N PRO A 17 4.22 -7.48 -13.47
CA PRO A 17 3.65 -8.59 -14.25
C PRO A 17 2.71 -9.48 -13.43
N ILE A 18 3.06 -9.77 -12.17
CA ILE A 18 2.23 -10.57 -11.27
C ILE A 18 0.85 -9.93 -11.07
N GLY A 19 0.80 -8.62 -10.83
CA GLY A 19 -0.47 -7.92 -10.63
C GLY A 19 -1.33 -7.92 -11.90
N PHE A 20 -0.74 -7.62 -13.06
CA PHE A 20 -1.47 -7.67 -14.34
C PHE A 20 -1.98 -9.07 -14.67
N TYR A 21 -1.15 -10.10 -14.45
CA TYR A 21 -1.53 -11.49 -14.66
C TYR A 21 -2.66 -11.93 -13.72
N GLY A 22 -2.55 -11.61 -12.42
CA GLY A 22 -3.59 -11.88 -11.44
C GLY A 22 -4.91 -11.20 -11.79
N THR A 23 -4.87 -9.93 -12.21
CA THR A 23 -6.08 -9.20 -12.65
C THR A 23 -6.67 -9.82 -13.91
N HIS A 24 -5.84 -10.27 -14.86
CA HIS A 24 -6.31 -10.94 -16.06
C HIS A 24 -7.07 -12.24 -15.72
N ILE A 25 -6.52 -13.07 -14.82
CA ILE A 25 -7.22 -14.28 -14.34
C ILE A 25 -8.55 -13.90 -13.68
N ALA A 26 -8.52 -12.97 -12.72
CA ALA A 26 -9.72 -12.61 -11.96
C ALA A 26 -10.86 -12.09 -12.86
N ARG A 27 -10.54 -11.41 -13.96
CA ARG A 27 -11.52 -10.91 -14.93
C ARG A 27 -12.06 -11.98 -15.88
N THR A 28 -11.26 -13.01 -16.18
CA THR A 28 -11.60 -14.07 -17.14
C THR A 28 -12.31 -15.27 -16.49
N THR A 29 -12.16 -15.47 -15.18
CA THR A 29 -12.75 -16.60 -14.43
C THR A 29 -13.94 -16.19 -13.55
N ASP A 30 -14.74 -15.22 -13.98
CA ASP A 30 -15.91 -14.65 -13.27
C ASP A 30 -15.67 -14.09 -11.85
N GLN A 31 -14.41 -13.94 -11.43
CA GLN A 31 -14.02 -13.36 -10.14
C GLN A 31 -13.83 -11.84 -10.21
N LYS A 32 -14.67 -11.14 -10.97
CA LYS A 32 -14.50 -9.71 -11.26
C LYS A 32 -14.43 -8.85 -9.99
N ALA A 33 -15.10 -9.27 -8.93
CA ALA A 33 -15.07 -8.62 -7.63
C ALA A 33 -13.67 -8.58 -6.97
N TYR A 34 -12.80 -9.55 -7.29
CA TYR A 34 -11.43 -9.68 -6.78
C TYR A 34 -10.40 -8.98 -7.66
N ALA A 35 -10.77 -8.55 -8.87
CA ALA A 35 -9.86 -7.90 -9.81
C ALA A 35 -9.13 -6.67 -9.24
N PRO A 36 -9.74 -5.82 -8.38
CA PRO A 36 -9.00 -4.74 -7.72
C PRO A 36 -7.93 -5.27 -6.76
N LEU A 37 -8.26 -6.27 -5.92
CA LEU A 37 -7.27 -6.87 -5.02
C LEU A 37 -6.12 -7.48 -5.83
N ALA A 38 -6.42 -8.12 -6.95
CA ALA A 38 -5.45 -8.72 -7.86
C ALA A 38 -4.45 -7.73 -8.47
N MET A 39 -4.82 -6.44 -8.60
CA MET A 39 -3.95 -5.41 -9.14
C MET A 39 -2.97 -4.85 -8.09
N THR A 40 -3.22 -5.12 -6.80
CA THR A 40 -2.40 -4.64 -5.68
C THR A 40 -0.89 -4.89 -5.85
N PRO A 41 -0.42 -6.08 -6.32
CA PRO A 41 1.00 -6.28 -6.58
C PRO A 41 1.56 -5.31 -7.63
N ALA A 42 0.81 -5.00 -8.69
CA ALA A 42 1.29 -4.05 -9.69
C ALA A 42 1.43 -2.63 -9.12
N PHE A 43 0.53 -2.22 -8.22
CA PHE A 43 0.69 -0.93 -7.53
C PHE A 43 1.88 -0.90 -6.58
N PHE A 44 2.13 -1.98 -5.83
CA PHE A 44 3.37 -2.09 -5.04
C PHE A 44 4.61 -2.09 -5.93
N GLY A 45 4.57 -2.76 -7.08
CA GLY A 45 5.66 -2.74 -8.05
C GLY A 45 5.92 -1.34 -8.61
N THR A 46 4.88 -0.58 -8.94
CA THR A 46 5.00 0.84 -9.33
C THR A 46 5.57 1.69 -8.20
N GLN A 47 5.11 1.51 -6.96
CA GLN A 47 5.67 2.22 -5.80
C GLN A 47 7.16 1.89 -5.62
N GLN A 48 7.56 0.63 -5.77
CA GLN A 48 8.95 0.21 -5.71
C GLN A 48 9.78 0.79 -6.88
N PHE A 49 9.21 0.89 -8.07
CA PHE A 49 9.89 1.57 -9.18
C PHE A 49 10.17 3.04 -8.85
N VAL A 50 9.19 3.74 -8.27
CA VAL A 50 9.36 5.14 -7.82
C VAL A 50 10.43 5.26 -6.73
N GLU A 51 10.45 4.33 -5.76
CA GLU A 51 11.50 4.27 -4.73
C GLU A 51 12.89 3.99 -5.31
N GLY A 52 12.98 3.14 -6.35
CA GLY A 52 14.22 2.88 -7.08
C GLY A 52 14.76 4.12 -7.79
N LEU A 53 13.88 4.94 -8.37
CA LEU A 53 14.26 6.25 -8.93
C LEU A 53 14.67 7.25 -7.84
N GLN A 54 14.04 7.20 -6.66
CA GLN A 54 14.45 8.02 -5.51
C GLN A 54 15.88 7.69 -5.08
N TRP A 55 16.23 6.40 -5.02
CA TRP A 55 17.62 5.98 -4.75
C TRP A 55 18.60 6.59 -5.76
N ILE A 56 18.30 6.52 -7.06
CA ILE A 56 19.14 7.15 -8.09
C ILE A 56 19.29 8.66 -7.84
N ALA A 57 18.20 9.36 -7.50
CA ALA A 57 18.27 10.79 -7.24
C ALA A 57 19.17 11.13 -6.04
N LEU A 58 19.07 10.36 -4.95
CA LEU A 58 19.87 10.54 -3.74
C LEU A 58 21.35 10.19 -3.98
N ASP A 59 21.63 9.09 -4.65
CA ASP A 59 23.01 8.64 -4.96
C ASP A 59 23.76 9.65 -5.86
N ASN A 60 23.03 10.44 -6.66
CA ASN A 60 23.60 11.49 -7.51
C ASN A 60 23.57 12.89 -6.85
N GLY A 61 23.52 12.95 -5.51
CA GLY A 61 23.62 14.21 -4.77
C GLY A 61 22.33 15.03 -4.74
N GLY A 62 21.16 14.38 -4.84
CA GLY A 62 19.86 15.06 -4.83
C GLY A 62 19.48 15.62 -6.20
N LEU A 63 19.50 14.77 -7.23
CA LEU A 63 19.18 15.17 -8.59
C LEU A 63 17.75 15.73 -8.71
N GLU A 64 17.61 17.02 -8.96
CA GLU A 64 16.33 17.68 -9.19
C GLU A 64 16.01 17.81 -10.70
N PRO A 65 14.73 17.72 -11.12
CA PRO A 65 13.51 17.60 -10.31
C PRO A 65 13.18 16.14 -9.91
N LEU A 66 14.05 15.18 -10.23
CA LEU A 66 13.75 13.75 -10.04
C LEU A 66 13.46 13.43 -8.56
N GLY A 67 14.33 13.87 -7.65
CA GLY A 67 14.20 13.64 -6.21
C GLY A 67 12.87 14.13 -5.64
N THR A 68 12.49 15.38 -5.92
CA THR A 68 11.19 15.92 -5.50
C THR A 68 10.01 15.13 -6.08
N ILE A 69 10.05 14.79 -7.37
CA ILE A 69 8.95 14.06 -8.04
C ILE A 69 8.80 12.66 -7.45
N THR A 70 9.90 11.94 -7.26
CA THR A 70 9.88 10.56 -6.75
C THR A 70 9.51 10.50 -5.27
N ALA A 71 9.92 11.49 -4.48
CA ALA A 71 9.55 11.56 -3.07
C ALA A 71 8.03 11.80 -2.91
N ARG A 72 7.48 12.73 -3.68
CA ARG A 72 6.03 12.96 -3.73
C ARG A 72 5.27 11.74 -4.23
N GLY A 73 5.78 11.10 -5.28
CA GLY A 73 5.21 9.87 -5.82
C GLY A 73 5.16 8.75 -4.78
N PHE A 74 6.23 8.56 -4.01
CA PHE A 74 6.27 7.56 -2.94
C PHE A 74 5.29 7.90 -1.82
N LEU A 75 5.26 9.15 -1.36
CA LEU A 75 4.34 9.61 -0.31
C LEU A 75 2.88 9.60 -0.75
N PHE A 76 2.59 9.80 -2.04
CA PHE A 76 1.26 9.60 -2.60
C PHE A 76 0.78 8.17 -2.35
N PHE A 77 1.64 7.18 -2.61
CA PHE A 77 1.29 5.79 -2.33
C PHE A 77 1.07 5.57 -0.83
N ALA A 78 2.01 6.01 0.00
CA ALA A 78 1.97 5.82 1.44
C ALA A 78 0.76 6.50 2.12
N TYR A 79 0.48 7.77 1.83
CA TYR A 79 -0.54 8.53 2.56
C TYR A 79 -1.93 8.48 1.93
N CYS A 80 -2.01 8.43 0.60
CA CYS A 80 -3.30 8.52 -0.10
C CYS A 80 -3.72 7.19 -0.71
N PHE A 81 -2.88 6.62 -1.58
CA PHE A 81 -3.30 5.52 -2.45
C PHE A 81 -3.79 4.31 -1.66
N TRP A 82 -3.04 3.84 -0.66
CA TRP A 82 -3.42 2.65 0.11
C TRP A 82 -4.66 2.85 0.97
N MET A 83 -4.88 4.08 1.47
CA MET A 83 -6.11 4.43 2.19
C MET A 83 -7.35 4.39 1.30
N VAL A 84 -7.22 4.70 0.01
CA VAL A 84 -8.32 4.58 -0.96
C VAL A 84 -8.47 3.13 -1.43
N TRP A 85 -7.35 2.53 -1.84
CA TRP A 85 -7.33 1.28 -2.61
C TRP A 85 -7.77 0.07 -1.81
N ILE A 86 -7.29 -0.10 -0.58
CA ILE A 86 -7.58 -1.29 0.23
C ILE A 86 -9.05 -1.35 0.67
N PRO A 87 -9.65 -0.27 1.21
CA PRO A 87 -11.10 -0.22 1.45
C PRO A 87 -11.93 -0.43 0.18
N PHE A 88 -11.48 0.09 -0.97
CA PHE A 88 -12.15 -0.16 -2.25
C PHE A 88 -12.12 -1.65 -2.63
N CYS A 89 -10.98 -2.32 -2.46
CA CYS A 89 -10.86 -3.75 -2.68
C CYS A 89 -11.84 -4.53 -1.80
N ALA A 90 -11.92 -4.18 -0.50
CA ALA A 90 -12.85 -4.83 0.42
C ALA A 90 -14.31 -4.58 0.04
N TYR A 91 -14.68 -3.34 -0.28
CA TYR A 91 -16.01 -3.02 -0.78
C TYR A 91 -16.35 -3.81 -2.06
N SER A 92 -15.41 -3.89 -3.01
CA SER A 92 -15.58 -4.65 -4.26
C SER A 92 -15.89 -6.12 -4.02
N ILE A 93 -15.09 -6.79 -3.17
CA ILE A 93 -15.25 -8.21 -2.83
C ILE A 93 -16.56 -8.43 -2.07
N SER A 94 -16.90 -7.55 -1.12
CA SER A 94 -18.12 -7.68 -0.30
C SER A 94 -19.41 -7.76 -1.12
N LYS A 95 -19.43 -7.18 -2.33
CA LYS A 95 -20.58 -7.27 -3.25
C LYS A 95 -20.88 -8.69 -3.73
N ALA A 96 -19.86 -9.56 -3.74
CA ALA A 96 -20.00 -10.95 -4.18
C ALA A 96 -20.13 -11.93 -3.01
N THR A 97 -19.57 -11.61 -1.83
CA THR A 97 -19.40 -12.59 -0.74
C THR A 97 -20.20 -12.31 0.52
N ASP A 98 -20.67 -11.07 0.72
CA ASP A 98 -21.11 -10.57 2.03
C ASP A 98 -22.53 -9.99 2.01
N THR A 99 -23.05 -9.66 3.20
CA THR A 99 -24.41 -9.11 3.34
C THR A 99 -24.46 -7.63 2.94
N GLU A 100 -25.65 -7.16 2.50
CA GLU A 100 -25.86 -5.75 2.15
C GLU A 100 -25.48 -4.78 3.29
N ALA A 101 -25.69 -5.20 4.54
CA ALA A 101 -25.31 -4.42 5.71
C ALA A 101 -23.80 -4.21 5.81
N LEU A 102 -22.99 -5.27 5.60
CA LEU A 102 -21.53 -5.15 5.60
C LEU A 102 -21.03 -4.39 4.38
N GLN A 103 -21.61 -4.63 3.21
CA GLN A 103 -21.32 -3.89 1.98
C GLN A 103 -21.52 -2.38 2.17
N LYS A 104 -22.64 -1.95 2.77
CA LYS A 104 -22.91 -0.54 3.06
C LYS A 104 -21.90 0.06 4.03
N ARG A 105 -21.49 -0.69 5.07
CA ARG A 105 -20.44 -0.27 6.01
C ARG A 105 -19.10 -0.10 5.29
N LEU A 106 -18.68 -1.08 4.49
CA LEU A 106 -17.41 -1.02 3.74
C LEU A 106 -17.41 0.10 2.70
N LYS A 107 -18.56 0.41 2.07
CA LYS A 107 -18.71 1.58 1.19
C LYS A 107 -18.42 2.87 1.94
N TRP A 108 -18.98 3.05 3.14
CA TRP A 108 -18.73 4.24 3.96
C TRP A 108 -17.28 4.32 4.44
N VAL A 109 -16.71 3.18 4.86
CA VAL A 109 -15.28 3.10 5.21
C VAL A 109 -14.42 3.53 4.03
N TRP A 110 -14.71 3.08 2.82
CA TRP A 110 -14.00 3.51 1.61
C TRP A 110 -14.13 5.01 1.35
N ILE A 111 -15.32 5.60 1.47
CA ILE A 111 -15.52 7.05 1.29
C ILE A 111 -14.72 7.84 2.32
N VAL A 112 -14.84 7.50 3.60
CA VAL A 112 -14.14 8.19 4.70
C VAL A 112 -12.62 8.05 4.53
N ALA A 113 -12.13 6.84 4.28
CA ALA A 113 -10.70 6.61 4.07
C ALA A 113 -10.17 7.36 2.86
N SER A 114 -10.97 7.52 1.80
CA SER A 114 -10.60 8.31 0.63
C SER A 114 -10.47 9.79 0.94
N ILE A 115 -11.43 10.36 1.69
CA ILE A 115 -11.38 11.76 2.11
C ILE A 115 -10.15 12.01 2.99
N LEU A 116 -9.89 11.12 3.95
CA LEU A 116 -8.73 11.22 4.85
C LEU A 116 -7.41 11.08 4.08
N GLY A 117 -7.28 10.07 3.23
CA GLY A 117 -6.06 9.85 2.45
C GLY A 117 -5.73 11.00 1.50
N ILE A 118 -6.75 11.56 0.83
CA ILE A 118 -6.58 12.79 0.03
C ILE A 118 -6.16 13.95 0.93
N GLY A 119 -6.82 14.13 2.07
CA GLY A 119 -6.49 15.16 3.07
C GLY A 119 -5.03 15.09 3.54
N PHE A 120 -4.51 13.90 3.82
CA PHE A 120 -3.13 13.69 4.24
C PHE A 120 -2.11 14.01 3.14
N TYR A 121 -2.48 13.85 1.87
CA TYR A 121 -1.58 14.11 0.75
C TYR A 121 -1.59 15.56 0.25
N ILE A 122 -2.66 16.33 0.49
CA ILE A 122 -2.77 17.74 0.06
C ILE A 122 -1.56 18.59 0.46
N PRO A 123 -1.08 18.58 1.73
CA PRO A 123 0.08 19.38 2.13
C PRO A 123 1.34 19.02 1.35
N VAL A 124 1.60 17.71 1.18
CA VAL A 124 2.74 17.18 0.41
C VAL A 124 2.64 17.55 -1.08
N PHE A 125 1.42 17.67 -1.60
CA PHE A 125 1.20 18.03 -2.99
C PHE A 125 1.52 19.50 -3.28
N PHE A 126 1.10 20.41 -2.39
CA PHE A 126 1.25 21.87 -2.59
C PHE A 126 2.57 22.44 -2.05
N HIS A 127 3.18 21.77 -1.06
CA HIS A 127 4.39 22.22 -0.39
C HIS A 127 5.51 21.18 -0.51
N PRO A 128 6.10 21.02 -1.71
CA PRO A 128 7.15 20.03 -1.95
C PRO A 128 8.39 20.22 -1.06
N GLU A 129 8.67 21.47 -0.66
CA GLU A 129 9.77 21.84 0.24
C GLU A 129 9.69 21.19 1.63
N LEU A 130 8.52 20.71 2.02
CA LEU A 130 8.31 20.02 3.30
C LEU A 130 8.83 18.59 3.28
N VAL A 131 9.10 18.02 2.11
CA VAL A 131 9.55 16.63 1.98
C VAL A 131 11.05 16.60 1.82
N GLN A 132 11.74 16.13 2.85
CA GLN A 132 13.19 15.97 2.85
C GLN A 132 13.55 14.49 2.89
N PRO A 133 13.67 13.83 1.72
CA PRO A 133 14.12 12.45 1.66
C PRO A 133 15.61 12.38 2.00
N ALA A 134 15.98 11.54 2.96
CA ALA A 134 17.36 11.32 3.38
C ALA A 134 17.66 9.82 3.48
N VAL A 135 18.93 9.45 3.34
CA VAL A 135 19.37 8.07 3.58
C VAL A 135 19.89 7.97 5.02
N GLU A 136 19.20 7.20 5.86
CA GLU A 136 19.60 6.93 7.23
C GLU A 136 19.71 5.42 7.46
N ALA A 137 20.85 4.97 7.98
CA ALA A 137 21.15 3.54 8.22
C ALA A 137 20.87 2.63 7.01
N GLY A 138 21.16 3.12 5.79
CA GLY A 138 20.96 2.39 4.53
C GLY A 138 19.50 2.32 4.06
N ARG A 139 18.62 3.18 4.56
CA ARG A 139 17.20 3.24 4.19
C ARG A 139 16.79 4.66 3.85
N ILE A 140 15.81 4.82 2.99
CA ILE A 140 15.22 6.14 2.73
C ILE A 140 14.23 6.47 3.85
N VAL A 141 14.49 7.59 4.52
CA VAL A 141 13.59 8.22 5.47
C VAL A 141 12.98 9.44 4.79
N TYR A 142 11.66 9.53 4.82
CA TYR A 142 10.91 10.66 4.29
C TYR A 142 10.48 11.55 5.45
N ASN A 143 11.34 12.51 5.80
CA ASN A 143 11.02 13.50 6.83
C ASN A 143 10.03 14.51 6.23
N VAL A 144 8.87 14.67 6.88
CA VAL A 144 7.87 15.65 6.47
C VAL A 144 7.44 16.47 7.68
N ASP A 145 7.78 17.76 7.71
CA ASP A 145 7.40 18.66 8.80
C ASP A 145 5.95 19.13 8.66
N THR A 146 5.00 18.22 8.89
CA THR A 146 3.56 18.54 8.91
C THR A 146 2.84 17.88 10.08
N ILE A 147 1.79 18.55 10.55
CA ILE A 147 0.88 18.02 11.60
C ILE A 147 0.28 16.67 11.17
N TRP A 148 0.01 16.49 9.87
CA TRP A 148 -0.51 15.25 9.31
C TRP A 148 0.53 14.13 9.27
N HIS A 149 1.78 14.43 8.92
CA HIS A 149 2.87 13.47 9.03
C HIS A 149 3.05 13.00 10.46
N ASN A 150 3.00 13.92 11.43
CA ASN A 150 3.06 13.57 12.85
C ASN A 150 1.86 12.74 13.28
N PHE A 151 0.65 13.03 12.79
CA PHE A 151 -0.52 12.21 13.09
C PHE A 151 -0.38 10.77 12.56
N VAL A 152 0.11 10.60 11.33
CA VAL A 152 0.24 9.27 10.69
C VAL A 152 1.48 8.50 11.15
N ASN A 153 2.57 9.18 11.52
CA ASN A 153 3.87 8.55 11.78
C ASN A 153 4.41 8.71 13.21
N THR A 154 3.88 9.62 14.02
CA THR A 154 4.43 9.93 15.35
C THR A 154 3.40 9.75 16.47
N GLU A 155 2.13 10.09 16.21
CA GLU A 155 1.03 9.98 17.15
C GLU A 155 0.48 8.55 17.19
N PRO A 156 0.53 7.85 18.34
CA PRO A 156 0.10 6.46 18.45
C PRO A 156 -1.35 6.24 18.02
N LEU A 157 -2.24 7.19 18.34
CA LEU A 157 -3.64 7.12 17.95
C LEU A 157 -3.84 7.27 16.44
N GLY A 158 -3.10 8.18 15.80
CA GLY A 158 -3.25 8.40 14.36
C GLY A 158 -2.66 7.26 13.53
N GLN A 159 -1.53 6.67 13.96
CA GLN A 159 -0.99 5.42 13.41
C GLN A 159 -2.02 4.28 13.46
N LEU A 160 -2.64 4.06 14.63
CA LEU A 160 -3.64 3.01 14.81
C LEU A 160 -4.87 3.23 13.94
N VAL A 161 -5.34 4.47 13.80
CA VAL A 161 -6.46 4.83 12.92
C VAL A 161 -6.11 4.53 11.46
N TYR A 162 -4.93 4.97 11.00
CA TYR A 162 -4.46 4.72 9.64
C TYR A 162 -4.35 3.21 9.35
N TRP A 163 -3.71 2.43 10.23
CA TRP A 163 -3.62 0.97 10.10
C TRP A 163 -5.00 0.31 10.14
N GLY A 164 -5.91 0.82 10.97
CA GLY A 164 -7.29 0.36 11.07
C GLY A 164 -8.02 0.45 9.73
N PHE A 165 -7.86 1.57 9.00
CA PHE A 165 -8.46 1.75 7.68
C PHE A 165 -7.92 0.79 6.62
N ILE A 166 -6.71 0.24 6.78
CA ILE A 166 -6.12 -0.71 5.83
C ILE A 166 -6.46 -2.16 6.23
N VAL A 167 -6.30 -2.50 7.52
CA VAL A 167 -6.41 -3.89 7.98
C VAL A 167 -7.86 -4.32 8.19
N LEU A 168 -8.67 -3.50 8.88
CA LEU A 168 -10.02 -3.90 9.30
C LEU A 168 -10.95 -4.24 8.13
N PRO A 169 -10.95 -3.50 7.00
CA PRO A 169 -11.80 -3.84 5.85
C PRO A 169 -11.50 -5.24 5.30
N LEU A 170 -10.24 -5.65 5.27
CA LEU A 170 -9.84 -6.97 4.75
C LEU A 170 -10.22 -8.10 5.72
N VAL A 171 -10.02 -7.88 7.03
CA VAL A 171 -10.34 -8.87 8.08
C VAL A 171 -11.86 -9.04 8.26
N ALA A 172 -12.65 -8.03 7.94
CA ALA A 172 -14.11 -8.06 8.06
C ALA A 172 -14.80 -8.99 7.03
N LEU A 173 -14.22 -9.19 5.85
CA LEU A 173 -14.79 -9.97 4.74
C LEU A 173 -14.94 -11.44 5.08
N LYS A 174 -16.00 -12.14 4.64
CA LYS A 174 -16.14 -13.59 4.89
C LYS A 174 -15.06 -14.47 4.24
N ASP A 175 -14.40 -14.03 3.17
CA ASP A 175 -13.37 -14.82 2.48
C ASP A 175 -12.15 -15.07 3.37
N LYS A 176 -11.94 -16.34 3.76
CA LYS A 176 -10.87 -16.74 4.67
C LYS A 176 -9.46 -16.36 4.21
N GLY A 177 -9.20 -16.34 2.89
CA GLY A 177 -7.85 -16.01 2.41
C GLY A 177 -7.63 -14.51 2.30
N VAL A 178 -8.67 -13.72 2.03
CA VAL A 178 -8.57 -12.26 2.15
C VAL A 178 -8.40 -11.85 3.62
N LYS A 179 -9.11 -12.51 4.55
CA LYS A 179 -8.86 -12.34 5.99
C LYS A 179 -7.42 -12.66 6.37
N MET A 180 -6.90 -13.80 5.92
CA MET A 180 -5.53 -14.20 6.20
C MET A 180 -4.52 -13.18 5.65
N PHE A 181 -4.76 -12.63 4.46
CA PHE A 181 -3.95 -11.54 3.92
C PHE A 181 -4.00 -10.29 4.81
N GLY A 182 -5.17 -9.88 5.28
CA GLY A 182 -5.30 -8.78 6.26
C GLY A 182 -4.54 -9.04 7.56
N VAL A 183 -4.57 -10.27 8.07
CA VAL A 183 -3.80 -10.68 9.27
C VAL A 183 -2.29 -10.66 8.99
N LEU A 184 -1.83 -11.10 7.82
CA LEU A 184 -0.42 -11.02 7.44
C LEU A 184 0.07 -9.56 7.34
N ILE A 185 -0.76 -8.66 6.78
CA ILE A 185 -0.47 -7.22 6.78
C ILE A 185 -0.35 -6.71 8.21
N PHE A 186 -1.31 -7.05 9.09
CA PHE A 186 -1.25 -6.67 10.50
C PHE A 186 0.03 -7.16 11.17
N ILE A 187 0.41 -8.42 11.00
CA ILE A 187 1.67 -8.96 11.53
C ILE A 187 2.87 -8.17 10.99
N SER A 188 2.87 -7.82 9.70
CA SER A 188 3.97 -7.03 9.10
C SER A 188 4.11 -5.62 9.70
N ILE A 189 3.00 -5.00 10.11
CA ILE A 189 3.00 -3.72 10.85
C ILE A 189 3.75 -3.89 12.16
N PHE A 190 3.38 -4.90 12.97
CA PHE A 190 4.02 -5.16 14.26
C PHE A 190 5.50 -5.48 14.12
N LEU A 191 5.87 -6.31 13.13
CA LEU A 191 7.26 -6.62 12.85
C LEU A 191 8.05 -5.37 12.46
N THR A 192 7.49 -4.51 11.62
CA THR A 192 8.16 -3.27 11.20
C THR A 192 8.30 -2.29 12.36
N TRP A 193 7.24 -2.12 13.15
CA TRP A 193 7.24 -1.25 14.31
C TRP A 193 8.30 -1.68 15.35
N PHE A 194 8.45 -2.99 15.58
CA PHE A 194 9.44 -3.53 16.52
C PHE A 194 10.89 -3.43 16.02
N THR A 195 11.11 -3.60 14.71
CA THR A 195 12.48 -3.72 14.15
C THR A 195 13.01 -2.43 13.55
N HIS A 196 12.15 -1.56 13.04
CA HIS A 196 12.51 -0.50 12.08
C HIS A 196 11.64 0.76 12.22
N SER A 197 11.60 1.36 13.42
CA SER A 197 10.78 2.54 13.72
C SER A 197 11.09 3.79 12.89
N GLN A 198 12.37 4.10 12.65
CA GLN A 198 12.83 5.31 11.92
C GLN A 198 12.47 5.28 10.42
N ALA A 199 12.48 4.10 9.78
CA ALA A 199 12.22 3.93 8.34
C ALA A 199 10.91 3.16 8.08
N PHE A 200 9.94 3.31 8.99
CA PHE A 200 8.74 2.48 9.04
C PHE A 200 8.00 2.42 7.68
N ASN A 201 7.77 3.56 7.04
CA ASN A 201 7.00 3.63 5.79
C ASN A 201 7.62 2.83 4.64
N SER A 202 8.92 3.03 4.38
CA SER A 202 9.64 2.30 3.31
C SER A 202 9.70 0.79 3.59
N VAL A 203 10.01 0.41 4.83
CA VAL A 203 10.14 -1.00 5.20
C VAL A 203 8.80 -1.73 5.16
N TRP A 204 7.76 -1.13 5.72
CA TRP A 204 6.45 -1.74 5.75
C TRP A 204 5.85 -1.86 4.34
N CYS A 205 6.02 -0.84 3.49
CA CYS A 205 5.58 -0.92 2.09
C CYS A 205 6.25 -2.09 1.35
N PHE A 206 7.54 -2.35 1.60
CA PHE A 206 8.24 -3.50 1.02
C PHE A 206 7.73 -4.84 1.55
N TYR A 207 7.47 -4.97 2.85
CA TYR A 207 6.85 -6.21 3.37
C TYR A 207 5.47 -6.43 2.78
N CYS A 208 4.66 -5.38 2.65
CA CYS A 208 3.37 -5.46 1.96
C CYS A 208 3.53 -5.82 0.47
N ALA A 209 4.58 -5.32 -0.20
CA ALA A 209 4.90 -5.67 -1.57
C ALA A 209 5.19 -7.17 -1.72
N VAL A 210 6.01 -7.75 -0.84
CA VAL A 210 6.28 -9.21 -0.83
C VAL A 210 5.01 -10.00 -0.50
N LEU A 211 4.28 -9.58 0.54
CA LEU A 211 3.01 -10.22 0.92
C LEU A 211 1.97 -10.15 -0.19
N SER A 212 2.00 -9.13 -1.05
CA SER A 212 1.04 -9.00 -2.17
C SER A 212 1.12 -10.17 -3.15
N ILE A 213 2.26 -10.88 -3.25
CA ILE A 213 2.39 -12.10 -4.06
C ILE A 213 1.39 -13.17 -3.61
N PHE A 214 1.05 -13.22 -2.31
CA PHE A 214 0.05 -14.12 -1.74
C PHE A 214 -1.34 -13.95 -2.40
N ILE A 215 -1.62 -12.78 -2.99
CA ILE A 215 -2.87 -12.51 -3.71
C ILE A 215 -3.02 -13.43 -4.94
N LEU A 216 -1.93 -13.85 -5.59
CA LEU A 216 -2.01 -14.83 -6.68
C LEU A 216 -2.56 -16.16 -6.21
N TRP A 217 -2.17 -16.60 -5.01
CA TRP A 217 -2.76 -17.79 -4.41
C TRP A 217 -4.25 -17.56 -4.12
N ILE A 218 -4.62 -16.37 -3.61
CA ILE A 218 -6.02 -16.02 -3.35
C ILE A 218 -6.90 -16.25 -4.58
N ILE A 219 -6.49 -15.71 -5.73
CA ILE A 219 -7.24 -15.75 -7.00
C ILE A 219 -7.27 -17.15 -7.61
N ASN A 220 -6.20 -17.93 -7.44
CA ASN A 220 -6.09 -19.27 -8.02
C ASN A 220 -6.79 -20.37 -7.21
N ARG A 221 -7.41 -20.05 -6.08
CA ARG A 221 -8.05 -21.04 -5.21
C ARG A 221 -9.19 -21.79 -5.94
N PRO A 222 -9.28 -23.13 -5.79
CA PRO A 222 -10.30 -23.94 -6.47
C PRO A 222 -11.74 -23.49 -6.21
N ARG A 223 -12.00 -22.98 -4.98
CA ARG A 223 -13.32 -22.49 -4.57
C ARG A 223 -13.83 -21.32 -5.43
N LEU A 224 -12.95 -20.53 -6.01
CA LEU A 224 -13.32 -19.39 -6.86
C LEU A 224 -13.37 -19.76 -8.35
N LYS A 225 -12.93 -20.97 -8.76
CA LYS A 225 -13.01 -21.45 -10.15
C LYS A 225 -14.32 -22.20 -10.45
N HIS A 226 -15.15 -22.43 -9.44
CA HIS A 226 -16.40 -23.21 -9.52
C HIS A 226 -17.62 -22.48 -8.94
N ALA A 227 -17.50 -21.19 -8.62
CA ALA A 227 -18.60 -20.30 -8.31
C ALA A 227 -18.94 -19.49 -9.56
#